data_AF-A0A353D1S2-F1
#
_entry.id   AF-A0A353D1S2-F1
#
_cell.length_a   1.000
_cell.length_b   1.000
_cell.length_c   1.000
_cell.angle_alpha   90.00
_cell.angle_beta   90.00
_cell.angle_gamma   90.00
#
_symmetry.space_group_name_H-M   'P 1'
#
loop_
_entity.id
_entity.type
_entity.pdbx_description
1 polymer ?
#
loop_
_entity_poly.entity_id
_entity_poly.type
_entity_poly.pdbx_seq_one_letter_code
_entity_poly.pdbx_strand_id
1 'polypeptide(L)'
;MTIIADIVVGLVAALHIYFLILEMFLWDKPVGLRVFGHTRESAKASKVLAMNQGLYNGFLAAGLVWGLSLGAAGESVKIFFLACVLVAGVFAGLTASRKILLVQALPAAIGLILVLSI
;
A
#
# COMPACT_ATOMS: atom_id res chain seq x y z
N MET A 1 2.58 -4.90 -22.01
CA MET A 1 2.59 -3.88 -20.94
C MET A 1 2.52 -2.47 -21.52
N THR A 2 1.63 -1.61 -21.00
CA THR A 2 1.48 -0.21 -21.44
C THR A 2 2.05 0.75 -20.39
N ILE A 3 2.53 1.92 -20.83
CA ILE A 3 3.03 3.00 -19.96
C ILE A 3 2.01 3.34 -18.86
N ILE A 4 0.71 3.29 -19.17
CA ILE A 4 -0.36 3.59 -18.22
C ILE A 4 -0.38 2.57 -17.06
N ALA A 5 -0.27 1.28 -17.36
CA ALA A 5 -0.25 0.23 -16.33
C ALA A 5 0.95 0.41 -15.39
N ASP A 6 2.14 0.67 -15.94
CA ASP A 6 3.36 0.85 -15.14
C ASP A 6 3.31 2.14 -14.28
N ILE A 7 2.69 3.22 -14.77
CA ILE A 7 2.43 4.44 -13.98
C ILE A 7 1.52 4.11 -12.79
N VAL A 8 0.45 3.35 -12.99
CA VAL A 8 -0.47 2.99 -11.91
C VAL A 8 0.20 2.07 -10.89
N VAL A 9 0.99 1.09 -11.34
CA VAL A 9 1.79 0.23 -10.44
C VAL A 9 2.77 1.07 -9.61
N GLY A 10 3.45 2.02 -10.25
CA GLY A 10 4.36 2.94 -9.59
C GLY A 10 3.66 3.82 -8.55
N LEU A 11 2.44 4.29 -8.85
CA LEU A 11 1.61 5.03 -7.90
C LEU A 11 1.24 4.17 -6.68
N VAL A 12 0.85 2.90 -6.88
CA VAL A 12 0.53 1.98 -5.78
C VAL A 12 1.77 1.74 -4.91
N ALA A 13 2.95 1.55 -5.51
CA ALA A 13 4.20 1.41 -4.79
C ALA A 13 4.51 2.67 -3.95
N ALA A 14 4.36 3.86 -4.54
CA ALA A 14 4.56 5.13 -3.84
C ALA A 14 3.59 5.32 -2.67
N LEU A 15 2.32 4.92 -2.81
CA LEU A 15 1.34 4.93 -1.72
C LEU A 15 1.79 4.03 -0.56
N HIS A 16 2.36 2.86 -0.84
CA HIS A 16 2.82 1.93 0.20
C HIS A 16 4.10 2.42 0.89
N ILE A 17 4.98 3.13 0.17
CA ILE A 17 6.09 3.86 0.80
C ILE A 17 5.56 4.96 1.72
N TYR A 18 4.53 5.70 1.29
CA TYR A 18 3.89 6.71 2.11
C TYR A 18 3.28 6.11 3.38
N PHE A 19 2.57 4.98 3.29
CA PHE A 19 2.02 4.26 4.45
C PHE A 19 3.13 3.75 5.38
N LEU A 20 4.20 3.16 4.82
CA LEU A 20 5.38 2.78 5.59
C LEU A 20 5.91 3.95 6.41
N ILE A 21 6.07 5.14 5.78
CA ILE A 21 6.63 6.30 6.47
C ILE A 21 5.71 6.75 7.61
N LEU A 22 4.40 6.79 7.34
CA LEU A 22 3.40 7.15 8.32
C LEU A 22 3.39 6.18 9.51
N GLU A 23 3.42 4.88 9.26
CA GLU A 23 3.25 3.84 10.27
C GLU A 23 4.54 3.56 11.06
N MET A 24 5.71 3.62 10.41
CA MET A 24 6.99 3.36 11.08
C MET A 24 7.54 4.57 11.83
N PHE A 25 7.44 5.77 11.24
CA PHE A 25 8.15 6.95 11.74
C PHE A 25 7.23 8.01 12.32
N LEU A 26 6.02 8.15 11.76
CA LEU A 26 5.13 9.27 12.08
C LEU A 26 3.88 8.90 12.89
N TRP A 27 3.71 7.63 13.26
CA TRP A 27 2.49 7.08 13.87
C TRP A 27 2.02 7.86 15.12
N ASP A 28 2.94 8.14 16.05
CA ASP A 28 2.68 8.87 17.29
C ASP A 28 2.94 10.39 17.18
N LYS A 29 3.21 10.89 15.96
CA LYS A 29 3.51 12.30 15.66
C LYS A 29 2.24 13.05 15.21
N PRO A 30 2.20 14.40 15.27
CA PRO A 30 1.00 15.17 14.92
C PRO A 30 0.39 14.84 13.55
N VAL A 31 1.23 14.49 12.57
CA VAL A 31 0.78 14.06 11.24
C VAL A 31 0.07 12.70 11.31
N GLY A 32 0.68 11.69 11.92
CA GLY A 32 0.06 10.36 12.06
C GLY A 32 -1.25 10.41 12.86
N LEU A 33 -1.27 11.14 13.97
CA LEU A 33 -2.50 11.33 14.77
C LEU A 33 -3.62 11.94 13.94
N ARG A 34 -3.33 12.91 13.06
CA ARG A 34 -4.31 13.54 12.17
C ARG A 34 -4.80 12.60 11.07
N VAL A 35 -3.89 11.83 10.47
CA VAL A 35 -4.21 10.93 9.35
C VAL A 35 -5.06 9.74 9.83
N PHE A 36 -4.66 9.11 10.95
CA PHE A 36 -5.31 7.93 11.49
C PHE A 36 -6.41 8.22 12.52
N GLY A 37 -6.50 9.46 13.01
CA GLY A 37 -7.54 9.88 13.95
C GLY A 37 -7.36 9.32 15.36
N HIS A 38 -6.12 9.01 15.76
CA HIS A 38 -5.82 8.45 17.08
C HIS A 38 -5.52 9.54 18.12
N THR A 39 -5.80 9.24 19.39
CA THR A 39 -5.23 10.00 20.50
C THR A 39 -3.74 9.68 20.64
N ARG A 40 -2.96 10.60 21.21
CA ARG A 40 -1.52 10.35 21.45
C ARG A 40 -1.28 9.12 22.33
N GLU A 41 -2.14 8.88 23.30
CA GLU A 41 -2.04 7.73 24.20
C GLU A 41 -2.28 6.40 23.46
N SER A 42 -3.36 6.31 22.68
CA SER A 42 -3.66 5.13 21.86
C SER A 42 -2.57 4.85 20.83
N ALA A 43 -2.05 5.89 20.16
CA ALA A 43 -0.97 5.74 19.19
C ALA A 43 0.36 5.26 19.83
N LYS A 44 0.67 5.73 21.05
CA LYS A 44 1.83 5.24 21.79
C LYS A 44 1.70 3.76 22.15
N ALA A 45 0.52 3.34 22.60
CA ALA A 45 0.26 1.94 22.97
C ALA A 45 0.39 0.98 21.78
N SER A 46 0.01 1.41 20.58
CA SER A 46 0.04 0.58 19.35
C SER A 46 1.27 0.79 18.47
N LYS A 47 2.25 1.61 18.89
CA LYS A 47 3.35 2.05 18.03
C LYS A 47 4.15 0.91 17.39
N VAL A 48 4.53 -0.09 18.19
CA VAL A 48 5.32 -1.23 17.68
C VAL A 48 4.52 -2.06 16.68
N LEU A 49 3.22 -2.23 16.92
CA LEU A 49 2.33 -2.92 15.99
C LEU A 49 2.23 -2.15 14.66
N ALA A 50 2.07 -0.83 14.72
CA ALA A 50 2.07 0.03 13.54
C ALA A 50 3.41 -0.02 12.78
N MET A 51 4.54 0.00 13.48
CA MET A 51 5.85 -0.16 12.83
C MET A 51 5.96 -1.47 12.04
N ASN A 52 5.37 -2.56 12.54
CA ASN A 52 5.35 -3.83 11.82
C ASN A 52 4.42 -3.80 10.59
N GLN A 53 3.26 -3.14 10.68
CA GLN A 53 2.40 -2.88 9.52
C GLN A 53 3.13 -2.06 8.45
N GLY A 54 3.85 -1.02 8.88
CA GLY A 54 4.65 -0.20 7.98
C GLY A 54 5.76 -0.97 7.28
N LEU A 55 6.41 -1.92 7.97
CA LEU A 55 7.41 -2.80 7.36
C LEU A 55 6.79 -3.70 6.27
N TYR A 56 5.60 -4.26 6.51
CA TYR A 56 4.88 -5.03 5.49
C TYR A 56 4.52 -4.17 4.26
N ASN A 57 4.07 -2.93 4.47
CA ASN A 57 3.88 -1.97 3.39
C ASN A 57 5.18 -1.74 2.59
N GLY A 58 6.34 -1.72 3.27
CA GLY A 58 7.65 -1.68 2.63
C GLY A 58 7.94 -2.87 1.72
N PHE A 59 7.60 -4.09 2.15
CA PHE A 59 7.76 -5.28 1.31
C PHE A 59 6.85 -5.23 0.08
N LEU A 60 5.61 -4.77 0.23
CA LEU A 60 4.69 -4.59 -0.89
C LEU A 60 5.25 -3.57 -1.91
N ALA A 61 5.72 -2.43 -1.43
CA ALA A 61 6.36 -1.42 -2.29
C ALA A 61 7.61 -1.97 -3.00
N ALA A 62 8.49 -2.65 -2.28
CA ALA A 62 9.71 -3.24 -2.83
C ALA A 62 9.40 -4.28 -3.92
N GLY A 63 8.39 -5.13 -3.71
CA GLY A 63 7.93 -6.10 -4.69
C GLY A 63 7.40 -5.46 -5.98
N LEU A 64 6.61 -4.40 -5.86
CA LEU A 64 6.08 -3.65 -7.01
C LEU A 64 7.20 -2.92 -7.78
N VAL A 65 8.14 -2.28 -7.08
CA VAL A 65 9.31 -1.63 -7.70
C VAL A 65 10.19 -2.65 -8.40
N TRP A 66 10.39 -3.82 -7.78
CA TRP A 66 11.14 -4.91 -8.40
C TRP A 66 10.45 -5.41 -9.66
N GLY A 67 9.14 -5.66 -9.61
CA GLY A 67 8.35 -6.04 -10.78
C GLY A 67 8.42 -5.01 -11.92
N LEU A 68 8.41 -3.71 -11.60
CA LEU A 68 8.61 -2.64 -12.59
C LEU A 68 10.01 -2.67 -13.21
N SER A 69 11.06 -2.87 -12.39
CA SER A 69 12.45 -2.89 -12.87
C SER A 69 12.76 -4.01 -13.87
N LEU A 70 11.96 -5.09 -13.85
CA LEU A 70 12.07 -6.23 -14.76
C LEU A 70 11.27 -6.05 -16.07
N GLY A 71 10.53 -4.95 -16.23
CA GLY A 71 9.71 -4.71 -17.41
C GLY A 71 8.68 -5.83 -17.65
N ALA A 72 8.70 -6.42 -18.85
CA ALA A 72 7.80 -7.52 -19.20
C ALA A 72 8.06 -8.79 -18.38
N ALA A 73 9.31 -9.07 -17.99
CA ALA A 73 9.64 -10.24 -17.19
C ALA A 73 9.11 -10.16 -15.74
N GLY A 74 8.71 -8.96 -15.29
CA GLY A 74 8.16 -8.73 -13.95
C GLY A 74 6.64 -8.79 -13.85
N GLU A 75 5.92 -9.16 -14.91
CA GLU A 75 4.47 -9.13 -14.94
C GLU A 75 3.81 -9.96 -13.82
N SER A 76 4.26 -11.20 -13.63
CA SER A 76 3.77 -12.09 -12.55
C SER A 76 4.04 -11.52 -11.16
N VAL A 77 5.18 -10.83 -10.97
CA VAL A 77 5.53 -10.14 -9.72
C VAL A 77 4.57 -8.98 -9.48
N LYS A 78 4.32 -8.14 -10.49
CA LYS A 78 3.36 -7.02 -10.39
C LYS A 78 1.96 -7.52 -10.05
N ILE A 79 1.49 -8.56 -10.74
CA ILE A 79 0.18 -9.19 -10.49
C ILE A 79 0.08 -9.70 -9.06
N PHE A 80 1.07 -10.46 -8.59
CA PHE A 80 1.06 -11.02 -7.25
C PHE A 80 0.96 -9.93 -6.16
N PHE A 81 1.84 -8.93 -6.24
CA PHE A 81 1.85 -7.85 -5.24
C PHE A 81 0.60 -6.96 -5.32
N LEU A 82 0.09 -6.64 -6.51
CA LEU A 82 -1.18 -5.91 -6.65
C LEU A 82 -2.36 -6.70 -6.08
N ALA A 83 -2.39 -8.01 -6.27
CA ALA A 83 -3.42 -8.88 -5.68
C ALA A 83 -3.32 -8.89 -4.14
N CYS A 84 -2.12 -8.99 -3.58
CA CYS A 84 -1.92 -8.87 -2.13
C CYS A 84 -2.41 -7.52 -1.61
N VAL A 85 -2.07 -6.42 -2.28
CA VAL A 85 -2.51 -5.06 -1.91
C VAL A 85 -4.03 -4.96 -1.95
N LEU A 86 -4.66 -5.50 -3.00
CA LEU A 86 -6.12 -5.49 -3.16
C LEU A 86 -6.80 -6.25 -2.02
N VAL A 87 -6.37 -7.48 -1.74
CA VAL A 87 -6.94 -8.32 -0.68
C VAL A 87 -6.76 -7.66 0.69
N ALA A 88 -5.55 -7.18 0.99
CA ALA A 88 -5.28 -6.47 2.24
C ALA A 88 -6.11 -5.18 2.37
N GLY A 89 -6.22 -4.40 1.28
CA GLY A 89 -7.01 -3.18 1.23
C GLY A 89 -8.51 -3.43 1.42
N VAL A 90 -9.06 -4.52 0.86
CA VAL A 90 -10.44 -4.92 1.09
C VAL A 90 -10.64 -5.32 2.55
N PHE A 91 -9.77 -6.19 3.09
CA PHE A 91 -9.87 -6.64 4.47
C PHE A 91 -9.79 -5.48 5.46
N ALA A 92 -8.79 -4.60 5.33
CA ALA A 92 -8.62 -3.42 6.17
C ALA A 92 -9.74 -2.37 5.94
N GLY A 93 -10.25 -2.28 4.70
CA GLY A 93 -11.41 -1.46 4.36
C GLY A 93 -12.69 -1.85 5.09
N LEU A 94 -12.88 -3.15 5.33
CA LEU A 94 -14.05 -3.70 6.03
C LEU A 94 -13.86 -3.74 7.55
N THR A 95 -12.64 -3.91 8.04
CA THR A 95 -12.35 -4.14 9.46
C THR A 95 -11.85 -2.90 10.21
N ALA A 96 -11.17 -1.97 9.54
CA ALA A 96 -10.56 -0.79 10.17
C ALA A 96 -11.17 0.53 9.70
N SER A 97 -11.19 0.79 8.39
CA SER A 97 -11.74 2.06 7.87
C SER A 97 -12.15 1.96 6.41
N ARG A 98 -13.40 2.32 6.10
CA ARG A 98 -13.92 2.35 4.72
C ARG A 98 -13.11 3.23 3.78
N LYS A 99 -12.35 4.21 4.28
CA LYS A 99 -11.45 5.04 3.46
C LYS A 99 -10.37 4.21 2.78
N ILE A 100 -9.95 3.09 3.37
CA ILE A 100 -8.91 2.19 2.83
C ILE A 100 -9.36 1.53 1.53
N LEU A 101 -10.67 1.29 1.36
CA LEU A 101 -11.22 0.82 0.07
C LEU A 101 -10.89 1.78 -1.06
N LEU A 102 -10.93 3.09 -0.80
CA LEU A 102 -10.68 4.12 -1.80
C LEU A 102 -9.19 4.42 -2.01
N VAL A 103 -8.40 4.47 -0.93
CA VAL A 103 -6.99 4.88 -1.03
C VAL A 103 -6.02 3.73 -1.30
N GLN A 104 -6.43 2.47 -1.09
CA GLN A 104 -5.57 1.29 -1.24
C GLN A 104 -6.18 0.24 -2.16
N ALA A 105 -7.40 -0.24 -1.88
CA ALA A 105 -8.00 -1.32 -2.66
C ALA A 105 -8.30 -0.89 -4.10
N LEU A 106 -8.92 0.29 -4.29
CA LEU A 106 -9.29 0.79 -5.60
C LEU A 106 -8.07 1.02 -6.53
N PRO A 107 -6.99 1.71 -6.12
CA PRO A 107 -5.78 1.83 -6.94
C PRO A 107 -5.17 0.48 -7.33
N ALA A 108 -5.16 -0.49 -6.40
CA ALA A 108 -4.65 -1.83 -6.66
C ALA A 108 -5.54 -2.60 -7.65
N ALA A 109 -6.86 -2.51 -7.54
CA ALA A 109 -7.79 -3.10 -8.50
C ALA A 109 -7.60 -2.51 -9.91
N ILE A 110 -7.46 -1.18 -10.00
CA ILE A 110 -7.19 -0.51 -11.29
C ILE A 110 -5.88 -1.00 -11.87
N GLY A 111 -4.80 -1.03 -11.07
CA GLY A 111 -3.50 -1.54 -11.51
C GLY A 111 -3.57 -2.98 -11.99
N LEU A 112 -4.29 -3.85 -11.25
CA LEU A 112 -4.43 -5.26 -11.59
C LEU A 112 -5.20 -5.46 -12.90
N ILE A 113 -6.32 -4.75 -13.08
CA ILE A 113 -7.09 -4.79 -14.33
C ILE A 113 -6.22 -4.32 -15.50
N LEU A 114 -5.49 -3.22 -15.34
CA LEU A 114 -4.63 -2.69 -16.40
C LEU A 114 -3.52 -3.67 -16.77
N VAL A 115 -2.84 -4.28 -15.79
CA VAL A 115 -1.78 -5.26 -16.07
C VAL A 115 -2.34 -6.51 -16.76
N LEU A 116 -3.54 -6.98 -16.39
CA LEU A 116 -4.16 -8.17 -16.99
C LEU A 116 -4.79 -7.95 -18.37
N SER A 117 -5.03 -6.70 -18.77
CA SER A 117 -5.74 -6.38 -20.03
C SER A 117 -4.81 -6.14 -21.22
N ILE A 118 -3.51 -6.44 -21.09
CA ILE A 118 -2.45 -6.11 -22.06
C ILE A 118 -1.63 -7.35 -22.36
#